data_AF-A0A367HMN4-F1
#
_entry.id   AF-A0A367HMN4-F1
#
_cell.length_a   1.000
_cell.length_b   1.000
_cell.length_c   1.000
_cell.angle_alpha   90.00
_cell.angle_beta   90.00
_cell.angle_gamma   90.00
#
_symmetry.space_group_name_H-M   'P 1'
#
loop_
_entity.id
_entity.type
_entity.pdbx_description
1 polymer ?
#
loop_
_entity_poly.entity_id
_entity_poly.type
_entity_poly.pdbx_seq_one_letter_code
_entity_poly.pdbx_strand_id
1 'polypeptide(L)'
;MTQPQWWALNNIVRAKHGLTKEEIRALDVPYGMDTQVMVHAADALVHRGWLGVGADGRLPLTEQGHEGLATAKEHMDRVRAELLGDIREEDYATAVSVLQHVIDNLA
;
A
#
# COMPACT_ATOMS: atom_id res chain seq x y z
N MET A 1 9.76 -5.76 -0.29
CA MET A 1 8.53 -4.94 -0.33
C MET A 1 8.91 -3.57 0.20
N THR A 2 8.76 -2.51 -0.59
CA THR A 2 9.00 -1.13 -0.13
C THR A 2 7.67 -0.47 0.25
N GLN A 3 7.70 0.68 0.95
CA GLN A 3 6.49 1.42 1.30
C GLN A 3 5.64 1.81 0.07
N PRO A 4 6.21 2.34 -1.04
CA PRO A 4 5.44 2.61 -2.25
C PRO A 4 4.84 1.35 -2.91
N GLN A 5 5.59 0.23 -2.94
CA GLN A 5 5.05 -1.04 -3.44
C GLN A 5 3.90 -1.53 -2.58
N TRP A 6 4.01 -1.41 -1.25
CA TRP A 6 2.94 -1.77 -0.33
C TRP A 6 1.69 -0.92 -0.55
N TRP A 7 1.84 0.39 -0.72
CA TRP A 7 0.69 1.27 -0.98
C TRP A 7 0.05 1.01 -2.34
N ALA A 8 0.85 0.81 -3.39
CA ALA A 8 0.33 0.50 -4.73
C ALA A 8 -0.47 -0.80 -4.68
N LEU A 9 0.11 -1.85 -4.09
CA LEU A 9 -0.52 -3.15 -3.94
C LEU A 9 -1.84 -3.07 -3.16
N ASN A 10 -1.89 -2.34 -2.04
CA ASN A 10 -3.12 -2.22 -1.25
C ASN A 10 -4.25 -1.50 -1.99
N ASN A 11 -3.94 -0.42 -2.72
CA ASN A 11 -4.95 0.29 -3.49
C ASN A 11 -5.49 -0.58 -4.63
N ILE A 12 -4.59 -1.28 -5.34
CA ILE A 12 -4.96 -2.20 -6.41
C ILE A 12 -5.85 -3.34 -5.89
N VAL A 13 -5.47 -3.99 -4.78
CA VAL A 13 -6.22 -5.12 -4.20
C VAL A 13 -7.58 -4.69 -3.64
N ARG A 14 -7.72 -3.45 -3.17
CA ARG A 14 -9.01 -2.90 -2.72
C ARG A 14 -9.97 -2.65 -3.88
N ALA A 15 -9.45 -2.41 -5.08
CA ALA A 15 -10.27 -2.26 -6.27
C ALA A 15 -10.73 -3.65 -6.76
N LYS A 16 -12.05 -3.83 -6.91
CA LYS A 16 -12.68 -5.11 -7.30
C LYS A 16 -12.06 -5.77 -8.54
N HIS A 17 -11.55 -4.96 -9.47
CA HIS A 17 -10.98 -5.42 -10.74
C HIS A 17 -9.50 -5.02 -10.91
N GLY A 18 -8.82 -4.62 -9.82
CA GLY A 18 -7.53 -3.93 -9.92
C GLY A 18 -7.66 -2.50 -10.47
N LEU A 19 -6.53 -1.84 -10.69
CA LEU A 19 -6.46 -0.48 -11.21
C LEU A 19 -5.62 -0.43 -12.49
N THR A 20 -5.89 0.55 -13.36
CA THR A 20 -4.97 0.92 -14.45
C THR A 20 -3.85 1.82 -13.93
N LYS A 21 -2.80 2.04 -14.75
CA LYS A 21 -1.71 2.98 -14.39
C LYS A 21 -2.20 4.42 -14.24
N GLU A 22 -3.18 4.83 -15.05
CA GLU A 22 -3.82 6.14 -15.00
C GLU A 22 -4.62 6.29 -13.70
N GLU A 23 -5.40 5.28 -13.33
CA GLU A 23 -6.13 5.26 -12.05
C GLU A 23 -5.17 5.29 -10.86
N ILE A 24 -4.03 4.58 -10.93
CA ILE A 24 -2.98 4.62 -9.89
C ILE A 24 -2.36 6.02 -9.77
N ARG A 25 -2.14 6.71 -10.90
CA ARG A 25 -1.58 8.07 -10.91
C ARG A 25 -2.54 9.10 -10.29
N ALA A 26 -3.84 8.84 -10.36
CA ALA A 26 -4.86 9.70 -9.79
C ALA A 26 -5.10 9.45 -8.29
N LEU A 27 -4.46 8.44 -7.69
CA LEU A 27 -4.55 8.19 -6.26
C LEU A 27 -3.85 9.28 -5.48
N ASP A 28 -4.46 9.68 -4.37
CA ASP A 28 -3.81 10.54 -3.40
C ASP A 28 -2.62 9.81 -2.77
N VAL A 29 -1.47 10.45 -2.76
CA VAL A 29 -0.22 9.89 -2.26
C VAL A 29 0.17 10.64 -1.00
N PRO A 30 0.28 9.94 0.14
CA PRO A 30 0.66 10.59 1.38
C PRO A 30 1.97 11.37 1.26
N TYR A 31 2.06 12.47 2.01
CA TYR A 31 3.25 13.32 2.13
C TYR A 31 3.69 14.00 0.82
N GLY A 32 2.78 14.20 -0.14
CA GLY A 32 3.08 14.91 -1.39
C GLY A 32 4.09 14.17 -2.29
N MET A 33 4.22 12.85 -2.13
CA MET A 33 5.07 12.05 -3.01
C MET A 33 4.58 12.13 -4.46
N ASP A 34 5.51 12.07 -5.41
CA ASP A 34 5.16 12.04 -6.83
C ASP A 34 4.37 10.77 -7.13
N THR A 35 3.17 10.95 -7.70
CA THR A 35 2.31 9.88 -8.23
C THR A 35 3.04 8.91 -9.16
N GLN A 36 4.11 9.34 -9.84
CA GLN A 36 4.95 8.44 -10.64
C GLN A 36 5.60 7.34 -9.80
N VAL A 37 5.95 7.61 -8.55
CA VAL A 37 6.55 6.60 -7.65
C VAL A 37 5.61 5.40 -7.50
N MET A 38 4.30 5.64 -7.44
CA MET A 38 3.28 4.58 -7.34
C MET A 38 3.17 3.76 -8.63
N VAL A 39 3.27 4.41 -9.78
CA VAL A 39 3.27 3.72 -11.09
C VAL A 39 4.51 2.84 -11.23
N HIS A 40 5.71 3.35 -10.89
CA HIS A 40 6.94 2.56 -10.90
C HIS A 40 6.88 1.40 -9.90
N ALA A 41 6.25 1.62 -8.75
CA ALA A 41 6.06 0.58 -7.76
C ALA A 41 5.12 -0.54 -8.27
N ALA A 42 4.05 -0.18 -8.98
CA ALA A 42 3.18 -1.15 -9.66
C ALA A 42 3.93 -1.93 -10.75
N ASP A 43 4.77 -1.25 -11.56
CA ASP A 43 5.61 -1.90 -12.57
C ASP A 43 6.61 -2.89 -11.96
N ALA A 44 7.21 -2.56 -10.82
CA ALA A 44 8.07 -3.49 -10.10
C ALA A 44 7.31 -4.74 -9.60
N LEU A 45 6.04 -4.58 -9.19
CA LEU A 45 5.19 -5.69 -8.78
C LEU A 45 4.74 -6.56 -9.97
N VAL A 46 4.51 -5.96 -11.14
CA VAL A 46 4.29 -6.69 -12.40
C VAL A 46 5.55 -7.48 -12.76
N HIS A 47 6.74 -6.86 -12.73
CA HIS A 47 8.00 -7.53 -13.02
C HIS A 47 8.29 -8.71 -12.06
N ARG A 48 7.88 -8.58 -10.80
CA ARG A 48 7.96 -9.65 -9.79
C ARG A 48 6.95 -10.77 -10.00
N GLY A 49 6.00 -10.62 -10.92
CA GLY A 49 4.93 -11.58 -11.19
C GLY A 49 3.78 -11.51 -10.19
N TRP A 50 3.71 -10.49 -9.32
CA TRP A 50 2.64 -10.34 -8.33
C TRP A 50 1.37 -9.71 -8.92
N LEU A 51 1.56 -8.89 -9.95
CA LEU A 51 0.48 -8.30 -10.73
C LEU A 51 0.56 -8.80 -12.17
N GLY A 52 -0.59 -9.12 -12.74
CA GLY A 52 -0.74 -9.35 -14.17
C GLY A 52 -1.03 -8.05 -14.91
N VAL A 53 -1.06 -8.13 -16.24
CA VAL A 53 -1.58 -7.05 -17.10
C VAL A 53 -2.81 -7.60 -17.82
N GLY A 54 -3.97 -7.13 -17.41
CA GLY A 54 -5.25 -7.46 -18.04
C GLY A 54 -5.38 -6.85 -19.42
N ALA A 55 -6.25 -7.41 -20.26
CA ALA A 55 -6.50 -6.91 -21.62
C ALA A 55 -7.07 -5.48 -21.65
N ASP A 56 -7.69 -5.04 -20.56
CA ASP A 56 -8.23 -3.70 -20.34
C ASP A 56 -7.20 -2.75 -19.68
N GLY A 57 -5.94 -3.18 -19.52
CA GLY A 57 -4.89 -2.42 -18.86
C GLY A 57 -4.99 -2.39 -17.33
N ARG A 58 -5.96 -3.10 -16.73
CA ARG A 58 -6.03 -3.26 -15.28
C ARG A 58 -4.97 -4.23 -14.80
N LEU A 59 -4.52 -4.03 -13.57
CA LEU A 59 -3.49 -4.84 -12.92
C LEU A 59 -4.13 -5.78 -11.89
N PRO A 60 -4.62 -6.97 -12.28
CA PRO A 60 -5.13 -7.94 -11.32
C PRO A 60 -3.99 -8.60 -10.53
N LEU A 61 -4.31 -9.09 -9.33
CA LEU A 61 -3.39 -9.96 -8.59
C LEU A 61 -3.24 -11.31 -9.32
N THR A 62 -2.03 -11.83 -9.35
CA THR A 62 -1.76 -13.22 -9.75
C THR A 62 -1.86 -14.14 -8.53
N GLU A 63 -1.85 -15.46 -8.76
CA GLU A 63 -1.73 -16.44 -7.68
C GLU A 63 -0.47 -16.23 -6.83
N GLN A 64 0.69 -16.03 -7.48
CA GLN A 64 1.94 -15.66 -6.81
C GLN A 64 1.81 -14.34 -6.02
N GLY A 65 1.05 -13.37 -6.55
CA GLY A 65 0.73 -12.13 -5.87
C GLY A 65 -0.12 -12.33 -4.62
N HIS A 66 -1.07 -13.27 -4.64
CA HIS A 66 -1.88 -13.64 -3.46
C HIS A 66 -1.00 -14.22 -2.35
N GLU A 67 -0.13 -15.17 -2.68
CA GLU A 67 0.83 -15.76 -1.73
C GLU A 67 1.78 -14.69 -1.17
N GLY A 68 2.33 -13.88 -2.07
CA GLY A 68 3.22 -12.79 -1.70
C GLY A 68 2.58 -11.76 -0.79
N LEU A 69 1.33 -11.37 -1.07
CA LEU A 69 0.54 -10.47 -0.23
C LEU A 69 0.30 -11.07 1.16
N ALA A 70 -0.02 -12.36 1.25
CA ALA A 70 -0.24 -13.04 2.52
C ALA A 70 1.05 -13.01 3.36
N THR A 71 2.19 -13.42 2.79
CA THR A 71 3.49 -13.36 3.48
C THR A 71 3.88 -11.94 3.87
N ALA A 72 3.62 -10.95 3.02
CA ALA A 72 3.90 -9.55 3.34
C ALA A 72 3.06 -9.08 4.54
N LYS A 73 1.76 -9.41 4.57
CA LYS A 73 0.86 -9.10 5.69
C LYS A 73 1.34 -9.74 6.99
N GLU A 74 1.62 -11.03 6.98
CA GLU A 74 2.16 -11.74 8.15
C GLU A 74 3.43 -11.09 8.69
N HIS A 75 4.34 -10.69 7.79
CA HIS A 75 5.57 -10.02 8.17
C HIS A 75 5.30 -8.66 8.82
N MET A 76 4.41 -7.84 8.27
CA MET A 76 4.08 -6.54 8.86
C MET A 76 3.28 -6.67 10.16
N ASP A 77 2.41 -7.66 10.29
CA ASP A 77 1.68 -7.91 11.53
C ASP A 77 2.66 -8.25 12.66
N ARG A 78 3.68 -9.07 12.37
CA ARG A 78 4.76 -9.35 13.33
C ARG A 78 5.57 -8.09 13.67
N VAL A 79 6.02 -7.34 12.66
CA VAL A 79 6.77 -6.09 12.89
C VAL A 79 5.92 -5.10 13.69
N ARG A 80 4.62 -5.02 13.43
CA ARG A 80 3.68 -4.16 14.16
C ARG A 80 3.54 -4.62 15.61
N ALA A 81 3.45 -5.92 15.87
CA ALA A 81 3.41 -6.45 17.23
C ALA A 81 4.70 -6.12 18.00
N GLU A 82 5.87 -6.28 17.37
CA GLU A 82 7.16 -5.91 17.97
C GLU A 82 7.27 -4.39 18.22
N LEU A 83 6.81 -3.58 17.27
CA LEU A 83 6.84 -2.12 17.36
C LEU A 83 5.91 -1.57 18.46
N LEU A 84 4.72 -2.15 18.59
CA LEU A 84 3.74 -1.70 19.58
C LEU A 84 4.02 -2.27 20.97
N GLY A 85 4.69 -3.42 21.08
CA GLY A 85 5.05 -3.99 22.38
C GLY A 85 3.84 -4.11 23.31
N ASP A 86 3.92 -3.43 24.46
CA ASP A 86 2.88 -3.35 25.48
C ASP A 86 2.04 -2.05 25.44
N ILE A 87 2.20 -1.24 24.40
CA ILE A 87 1.42 -0.01 24.20
C ILE A 87 -0.07 -0.36 24.10
N ARG A 88 -0.88 0.29 24.93
CA ARG A 88 -2.33 0.13 24.89
C ARG A 88 -2.89 0.72 23.59
N GLU A 89 -3.93 0.08 23.08
CA GLU A 89 -4.60 0.52 21.85
C GLU A 89 -5.06 2.00 21.92
N GLU A 90 -5.52 2.46 23.09
CA GLU A 90 -5.94 3.84 23.32
C GLU A 90 -4.79 4.86 23.24
N ASP A 91 -3.60 4.50 23.75
CA ASP A 91 -2.43 5.36 23.71
C ASP A 91 -1.92 5.48 22.27
N TYR A 92 -1.90 4.36 21.55
CA TYR A 92 -1.57 4.34 20.13
C TYR A 92 -2.58 5.16 19.29
N ALA A 93 -3.88 4.98 19.52
CA ALA A 93 -4.92 5.73 18.84
C ALA A 93 -4.80 7.24 19.09
N THR A 94 -4.49 7.63 20.34
CA THR A 94 -4.24 9.02 20.71
C THR A 94 -3.03 9.58 19.96
N ALA A 95 -1.91 8.85 19.93
CA ALA A 95 -0.71 9.27 19.22
C ALA A 95 -0.97 9.47 17.71
N VAL A 96 -1.66 8.51 17.06
CA VAL A 96 -2.05 8.63 15.65
C VAL A 96 -2.96 9.83 15.41
N SER A 97 -3.94 10.06 16.29
CA SER A 97 -4.85 11.22 16.16
C SER A 97 -4.10 12.55 16.26
N VAL A 98 -3.12 12.66 17.16
CA VAL A 98 -2.29 13.87 17.29
C VAL A 98 -1.46 14.09 16.03
N LEU A 99 -0.81 13.05 15.51
CA LEU A 99 -0.01 13.14 14.28
C LEU A 99 -0.86 13.53 13.06
N GLN A 100 -2.07 12.97 12.93
CA GLN A 100 -2.99 13.35 11.85
C GLN A 100 -3.37 14.83 11.94
N HIS A 101 -3.69 15.33 13.14
CA HIS A 101 -4.01 16.74 13.34
C HIS A 101 -2.83 17.66 13.00
N VAL A 102 -1.59 17.25 13.29
CA VAL A 102 -0.39 18.00 12.88
C VAL A 102 -0.25 18.05 11.36
N ILE A 103 -0.54 16.95 10.65
CA ILE A 103 -0.53 16.91 9.18
C ILE A 103 -1.61 17.83 8.61
N ASP A 104 -2.82 17.78 9.16
CA ASP A 104 -3.95 18.60 8.71
C ASP A 104 -3.67 20.11 8.85
N ASN A 105 -2.87 20.51 9.86
CA ASN A 105 -2.44 21.90 10.03
C ASN A 105 -1.37 22.37 9.04
N LEU A 106 -0.70 21.45 8.34
CA LEU A 106 0.37 21.75 7.37
C LEU A 106 -0.14 21.76 5.91
N ALA A 107 -1.40 21.37 5.68
CA ALA A 107 -2.06 21.39 4.37
C ALA A 107 -2.78 22.73 4.12
#